data_AF-A0AA40HZZ0-F1
#
_entry.id   AF-A0AA40HZZ0-F1
#
_cell.length_a   1.000
_cell.length_b   1.000
_cell.length_c   1.000
_cell.angle_alpha   90.00
_cell.angle_beta   90.00
_cell.angle_gamma   90.00
#
_symmetry.space_group_name_H-M   'P 1'
#
loop_
_entity.id
_entity.type
_entity.pdbx_description
1 polymer ?
#
loop_
_entity_poly.entity_id
_entity_poly.type
_entity_poly.pdbx_seq_one_letter_code
_entity_poly.pdbx_strand_id
1 'polypeptide(L)'
;MDEGSLQLALEADGFPLSPVELQAWGAARRVSKDDWLEWLRRLSLELLKDSSSPSLRSCWALAQAYNPMARDLFNAAFVSCWSELNEDQQDELIRSIELALTSQDIAEVTQTLLNLAEFMEHSDKGPLPLRDDNGIVLLGERAAKCRAYAKALHYKELEFQKGPTPAILESLI
;
A
#
# COMPACT_ATOMS: atom_id res chain seq x y z
N MET A 1 30.92 -2.15 -33.35
CA MET A 1 29.87 -1.38 -32.65
C MET A 1 29.09 -2.41 -31.87
N ASP A 2 29.41 -2.50 -30.60
CA ASP A 2 28.97 -3.54 -29.67
C ASP A 2 27.48 -3.41 -29.34
N GLU A 3 26.70 -4.43 -29.67
CA GLU A 3 25.31 -4.58 -29.19
C GLU A 3 25.23 -4.78 -27.66
N GLY A 4 26.36 -5.04 -26.99
CA GLY A 4 26.44 -5.19 -25.53
C GLY A 4 26.29 -3.88 -24.74
N SER A 5 26.46 -2.72 -25.37
CA SER A 5 26.37 -1.41 -24.68
C SER A 5 24.96 -0.85 -24.58
N LEU A 6 24.00 -1.39 -25.35
CA LEU A 6 22.60 -0.92 -25.32
C LEU A 6 21.75 -1.61 -24.24
N GLN A 7 22.22 -2.74 -23.70
CA GLN A 7 21.49 -3.46 -22.65
C GLN A 7 21.79 -2.93 -21.24
N LEU A 8 22.91 -2.21 -21.06
CA LEU A 8 23.34 -1.64 -19.77
C LEU A 8 22.81 -0.22 -19.49
N ALA A 9 22.08 0.40 -20.43
CA ALA A 9 21.50 1.73 -20.25
C ALA A 9 20.04 1.72 -19.77
N LEU A 10 19.48 0.53 -19.48
CA LEU A 10 18.09 0.38 -19.04
C LEU A 10 17.92 0.10 -17.53
N GLU A 11 19.01 0.07 -16.75
CA GLU A 11 18.97 -0.28 -15.32
C GLU A 11 19.35 0.88 -14.36
N ALA A 12 19.37 2.14 -14.80
CA ALA A 12 19.91 3.22 -13.95
C ALA A 12 19.21 4.58 -14.03
N ASP A 13 17.88 4.61 -14.19
CA ASP A 13 17.09 5.81 -13.88
C ASP A 13 16.01 5.50 -12.85
N GLY A 14 16.44 4.94 -11.72
CA GLY A 14 15.74 5.14 -10.46
C GLY A 14 15.84 6.62 -10.12
N PHE A 15 14.93 7.44 -10.65
CA PHE A 15 14.83 8.84 -10.29
C PHE A 15 14.62 8.89 -8.76
N PRO A 16 15.55 9.49 -7.98
CA PRO A 16 15.29 9.69 -6.58
C PRO A 16 14.05 10.57 -6.48
N LEU A 17 13.00 10.03 -5.86
CA LEU A 17 11.76 10.76 -5.63
C LEU A 17 12.11 12.12 -5.02
N SER A 18 11.58 13.17 -5.63
CA SER A 18 11.81 14.52 -5.17
C SER A 18 11.27 14.68 -3.74
N PRO A 19 11.88 15.54 -2.90
CA PRO A 19 11.40 15.81 -1.55
C PRO A 19 9.93 16.25 -1.47
N VAL A 20 9.35 16.73 -2.57
CA VAL A 20 7.95 17.13 -2.69
C VAL A 20 7.03 15.92 -2.84
N GLU A 21 7.47 14.86 -3.55
CA GLU A 21 6.74 13.59 -3.70
C GLU A 21 6.66 12.82 -2.38
N LEU A 22 7.72 12.85 -1.57
CA LEU A 22 7.74 12.37 -0.18
C LEU A 22 6.73 13.08 0.74
N GLN A 23 6.44 14.36 0.47
CA GLN A 23 5.47 15.13 1.26
C GLN A 23 4.02 14.66 1.04
N ALA A 24 3.72 14.04 -0.10
CA ALA A 24 2.40 13.48 -0.41
C ALA A 24 2.11 12.20 0.39
N TRP A 25 3.14 11.49 0.85
CA TRP A 25 2.99 10.28 1.66
C TRP A 25 2.49 10.61 3.06
N GLY A 26 2.90 11.75 3.60
CA GLY A 26 2.61 12.21 4.95
C GLY A 26 1.12 12.16 5.28
N ALA A 27 0.75 11.19 6.12
CA ALA A 27 -0.58 11.05 6.70
C ALA A 27 -0.88 12.07 7.84
N ALA A 28 0.08 12.94 8.15
CA ALA A 28 -0.03 13.91 9.23
C ALA A 28 -1.09 14.98 8.94
N ARG A 29 -1.93 15.28 9.95
CA ARG A 29 -2.86 16.43 10.01
C ARG A 29 -4.19 16.31 9.24
N ARG A 30 -4.70 15.10 8.99
CA ARG A 30 -6.10 14.91 8.52
C ARG A 30 -7.04 14.81 9.70
N VAL A 31 -8.18 15.47 9.59
CA VAL A 31 -9.19 15.50 10.66
C VAL A 31 -10.56 15.05 10.14
N SER A 32 -10.82 15.19 8.84
CA SER A 32 -12.10 14.84 8.23
C SER A 32 -12.02 13.63 7.30
N LYS A 33 -13.19 13.08 6.95
CA LYS A 33 -13.29 11.99 5.99
C LYS A 33 -12.76 12.37 4.60
N ASP A 34 -13.10 13.58 4.15
CA ASP A 34 -12.69 14.06 2.84
C ASP A 34 -11.17 14.25 2.76
N ASP A 35 -10.51 14.66 3.85
CA ASP A 35 -9.04 14.78 3.90
C ASP A 35 -8.34 13.43 3.67
N TRP A 36 -8.89 12.36 4.25
CA TRP A 36 -8.33 11.01 4.10
C TRP A 36 -8.55 10.44 2.71
N LEU A 37 -9.71 10.70 2.11
CA LEU A 37 -9.99 10.32 0.73
C LEU A 37 -9.12 11.10 -0.26
N GLU A 38 -8.93 12.40 -0.03
CA GLU A 38 -8.07 13.24 -0.84
C GLU A 38 -6.62 12.80 -0.75
N TRP A 39 -6.14 12.39 0.42
CA TRP A 39 -4.82 11.77 0.50
C TRP A 39 -4.71 10.50 -0.30
N LEU A 40 -5.65 9.57 -0.15
CA LEU A 40 -5.58 8.31 -0.86
C LEU A 40 -5.55 8.56 -2.37
N ARG A 41 -6.34 9.53 -2.84
CA ARG A 41 -6.30 10.01 -4.23
C ARG A 41 -4.92 10.56 -4.58
N ARG A 42 -4.35 11.50 -3.81
CA ARG A 42 -3.01 12.06 -4.07
C ARG A 42 -1.93 11.01 -4.09
N LEU A 43 -1.90 10.12 -3.09
CA LEU A 43 -0.98 9.00 -3.02
C LEU A 43 -1.09 8.12 -4.27
N SER A 44 -2.31 7.78 -4.70
CA SER A 44 -2.52 7.00 -5.93
C SER A 44 -2.01 7.71 -7.18
N LEU A 45 -2.20 9.03 -7.28
CA LEU A 45 -1.74 9.81 -8.41
C LEU A 45 -0.21 9.95 -8.45
N GLU A 46 0.45 10.17 -7.31
CA GLU A 46 1.92 10.22 -7.26
C GLU A 46 2.51 8.85 -7.63
N LEU A 47 1.95 7.74 -7.09
CA LEU A 47 2.38 6.39 -7.47
C LEU A 47 2.20 6.11 -8.97
N LEU A 48 1.11 6.58 -9.58
CA LEU A 48 0.91 6.43 -11.03
C LEU A 48 1.92 7.23 -11.84
N LYS A 49 2.29 8.43 -11.37
CA LYS A 49 3.26 9.30 -12.02
C LYS A 49 4.67 8.72 -11.97
N ASP A 50 5.03 8.16 -10.83
CA ASP A 50 6.37 7.62 -10.55
C ASP A 50 6.49 6.12 -10.85
N SER A 51 5.43 5.48 -11.32
CA SER A 51 5.46 4.07 -11.69
C SER A 51 6.51 3.81 -12.79
N SER A 52 7.29 2.76 -12.62
CA SER A 52 8.27 2.30 -13.62
C SER A 52 7.59 1.79 -14.91
N SER A 53 6.31 1.41 -14.84
CA SER A 53 5.50 0.95 -15.98
C SER A 53 4.99 2.11 -16.85
N PRO A 54 5.37 2.18 -18.14
CA PRO A 54 4.86 3.21 -19.06
C PRO A 54 3.33 3.19 -19.22
N SER A 55 2.71 2.02 -19.10
CA SER A 55 1.26 1.85 -19.17
C SER A 55 0.55 2.51 -17.98
N LEU A 56 1.12 2.39 -16.78
CA LEU A 56 0.58 3.03 -15.57
C LEU A 56 0.78 4.55 -15.60
N ARG A 57 1.95 5.03 -16.05
CA ARG A 57 2.19 6.47 -16.23
C ARG A 57 1.22 7.10 -17.23
N SER A 58 0.88 6.40 -18.31
CA SER A 58 -0.09 6.87 -19.30
C SER A 58 -1.49 7.05 -18.70
N CYS A 59 -1.84 6.23 -17.70
CA CYS A 59 -3.11 6.31 -16.99
C CYS A 59 -3.18 7.50 -16.01
N TRP A 60 -2.05 8.14 -15.66
CA TRP A 60 -2.02 9.26 -14.71
C TRP A 60 -2.93 10.44 -15.11
N ALA A 61 -2.92 10.82 -16.39
CA ALA A 61 -3.75 11.92 -16.90
C ALA A 61 -5.25 11.62 -16.77
N LEU A 62 -5.65 10.39 -17.06
CA LEU A 62 -7.04 9.95 -16.94
C LEU A 62 -7.44 9.73 -15.47
N ALA A 63 -6.52 9.28 -14.61
CA ALA A 63 -6.76 9.07 -13.19
C ALA A 63 -7.02 10.40 -12.45
N GLN A 64 -6.42 11.50 -12.90
CA GLN A 64 -6.72 12.83 -12.39
C GLN A 64 -8.16 13.26 -12.65
N ALA A 65 -8.67 12.96 -13.85
CA ALA A 65 -10.03 13.30 -14.28
C ALA A 65 -11.09 12.29 -13.78
N TYR A 66 -10.71 11.03 -13.58
CA TYR A 66 -11.61 9.94 -13.19
C TYR A 66 -11.06 9.17 -11.99
N ASN A 67 -11.51 9.58 -10.81
CA ASN A 67 -11.09 9.05 -9.50
C ASN A 67 -11.19 7.52 -9.33
N PRO A 68 -12.24 6.83 -9.80
CA PRO A 68 -12.34 5.38 -9.63
C PRO A 68 -11.15 4.64 -10.25
N MET A 69 -10.64 5.12 -11.39
CA MET A 69 -9.49 4.47 -12.04
C MET A 69 -8.19 4.62 -11.24
N ALA A 70 -8.00 5.72 -10.51
CA ALA A 70 -6.85 5.88 -9.62
C ALA A 70 -6.82 4.80 -8.53
N ARG A 71 -8.00 4.39 -8.05
CA ARG A 71 -8.14 3.35 -7.02
C ARG A 71 -7.95 1.95 -7.56
N ASP A 72 -8.49 1.67 -8.74
CA ASP A 72 -8.34 0.36 -9.38
C ASP A 72 -6.87 0.07 -9.72
N LEU A 73 -6.11 1.10 -10.11
CA LEU A 73 -4.69 0.98 -10.42
C LEU A 73 -3.78 1.15 -9.20
N PHE A 74 -4.31 1.52 -8.03
CA PHE A 74 -3.53 1.82 -6.83
C PHE A 74 -2.61 0.66 -6.43
N ASN A 75 -3.14 -0.56 -6.36
CA ASN A 75 -2.34 -1.73 -5.97
C ASN A 75 -1.19 -1.99 -6.95
N ALA A 76 -1.47 -1.94 -8.25
CA ALA A 76 -0.46 -2.17 -9.28
C ALA A 76 0.61 -1.06 -9.31
N ALA A 77 0.19 0.20 -9.16
CA ALA A 77 1.09 1.34 -9.07
C ALA A 77 1.96 1.26 -7.81
N PHE A 78 1.37 0.87 -6.67
CA PHE A 78 2.10 0.68 -5.43
C PHE A 78 3.21 -0.36 -5.56
N VAL A 79 2.91 -1.56 -6.06
CA VAL A 79 3.94 -2.62 -6.21
C VAL A 79 5.05 -2.20 -7.17
N SER A 80 4.69 -1.50 -8.25
CA SER A 80 5.65 -0.97 -9.22
C SER A 80 6.59 0.06 -8.62
N CYS A 81 6.10 0.94 -7.74
CA CYS A 81 6.94 1.92 -7.05
C CYS A 81 7.71 1.30 -5.88
N TRP A 82 7.08 0.40 -5.11
CA TRP A 82 7.64 -0.20 -3.90
C TRP A 82 9.01 -0.85 -4.13
N SER A 83 9.21 -1.48 -5.28
CA SER A 83 10.49 -2.09 -5.65
C SER A 83 11.62 -1.12 -5.96
N GLU A 84 11.29 0.12 -6.31
CA GLU A 84 12.24 1.18 -6.64
C GLU A 84 12.56 2.07 -5.42
N LEU A 85 11.80 1.92 -4.32
CA LEU A 85 12.01 2.69 -3.11
C LEU A 85 13.19 2.16 -2.29
N ASN A 86 13.94 3.09 -1.70
CA ASN A 86 14.96 2.76 -0.70
C ASN A 86 14.34 2.38 0.65
N GLU A 87 15.10 1.73 1.53
CA GLU A 87 14.64 1.30 2.86
C GLU A 87 14.02 2.46 3.68
N ASP A 88 14.69 3.61 3.74
CA ASP A 88 14.18 4.79 4.46
C ASP A 88 12.81 5.28 3.90
N GLN A 89 12.62 5.16 2.58
CA GLN A 89 11.40 5.57 1.90
C GLN A 89 10.28 4.57 2.11
N GLN A 90 10.60 3.27 2.07
CA GLN A 90 9.69 2.19 2.41
C GLN A 90 9.18 2.35 3.85
N ASP A 91 10.07 2.65 4.80
CA ASP A 91 9.72 2.88 6.20
C ASP A 91 8.80 4.09 6.38
N GLU A 92 9.05 5.20 5.67
CA GLU A 92 8.18 6.39 5.71
C GLU A 92 6.78 6.09 5.17
N LEU A 93 6.70 5.35 4.07
CA LEU A 93 5.45 4.97 3.43
C LEU A 93 4.63 4.01 4.32
N ILE A 94 5.30 3.00 4.89
CA ILE A 94 4.70 2.06 5.84
C ILE A 94 4.18 2.79 7.07
N ARG A 95 4.95 3.70 7.66
CA ARG A 95 4.52 4.50 8.81
C ARG A 95 3.29 5.34 8.49
N SER A 96 3.21 5.87 7.27
CA SER A 96 2.04 6.63 6.80
C SER A 96 0.81 5.74 6.64
N ILE A 97 0.96 4.51 6.13
CA ILE A 97 -0.11 3.50 6.03
C ILE A 97 -0.57 3.07 7.43
N GLU A 98 0.35 2.80 8.34
CA GLU A 98 0.03 2.46 9.73
C GLU A 98 -0.73 3.58 10.42
N LEU A 99 -0.30 4.84 10.23
CA LEU A 99 -1.01 5.99 10.76
C LEU A 99 -2.42 6.07 10.15
N ALA A 100 -2.57 5.84 8.84
CA ALA A 100 -3.86 5.84 8.17
C ALA A 100 -4.80 4.72 8.64
N LEU A 101 -4.26 3.56 9.01
CA LEU A 101 -5.05 2.47 9.60
C LEU A 101 -5.39 2.73 11.06
N THR A 102 -4.50 3.37 11.84
CA THR A 102 -4.69 3.56 13.28
C THR A 102 -5.50 4.78 13.65
N SER A 103 -5.34 5.89 12.92
CA SER A 103 -5.92 7.20 13.25
C SER A 103 -7.36 7.41 12.80
N GLN A 104 -7.89 6.55 11.94
CA GLN A 104 -9.25 6.66 11.39
C GLN A 104 -9.89 5.29 11.17
N ASP A 105 -11.23 5.25 11.13
CA ASP A 105 -12.04 4.05 10.85
C ASP A 105 -12.92 4.28 9.59
N ILE A 106 -12.33 4.85 8.53
CA ILE A 106 -13.05 5.13 7.27
C ILE A 106 -13.01 3.92 6.37
N ALA A 107 -14.15 3.23 6.27
CA ALA A 107 -14.29 1.97 5.55
C ALA A 107 -13.66 1.98 4.16
N GLU A 108 -13.84 3.06 3.40
CA GLU A 108 -13.31 3.20 2.03
C GLU A 108 -11.78 3.20 1.99
N VAL A 109 -11.12 3.96 2.88
CA VAL A 109 -9.65 4.00 2.94
C VAL A 109 -9.10 2.71 3.53
N THR A 110 -9.72 2.21 4.61
CA THR A 110 -9.30 0.96 5.24
C THR A 110 -9.44 -0.22 4.27
N GLN A 111 -10.53 -0.30 3.48
CA GLN A 111 -10.69 -1.34 2.47
C GLN A 111 -9.64 -1.26 1.38
N THR A 112 -9.31 -0.06 0.88
CA THR A 112 -8.22 0.08 -0.10
C THR A 112 -6.89 -0.40 0.45
N LEU A 113 -6.55 -0.05 1.70
CA LEU A 113 -5.31 -0.49 2.34
C LEU A 113 -5.31 -2.00 2.63
N LEU A 114 -6.45 -2.58 3.02
CA LEU A 114 -6.60 -4.04 3.20
C LEU A 114 -6.49 -4.78 1.87
N ASN A 115 -7.00 -4.21 0.77
CA ASN A 115 -6.82 -4.78 -0.57
C ASN A 115 -5.36 -4.70 -1.01
N LEU A 116 -4.65 -3.62 -0.66
CA LEU A 116 -3.22 -3.50 -0.93
C LEU A 116 -2.41 -4.55 -0.17
N ALA A 117 -2.66 -4.71 1.13
CA ALA A 117 -1.94 -5.69 1.95
C ALA A 117 -2.10 -7.13 1.41
N GLU A 118 -3.34 -7.50 1.08
CA GLU A 118 -3.63 -8.80 0.43
C GLU A 118 -2.93 -8.91 -0.94
N PHE A 119 -2.93 -7.86 -1.75
CA PHE A 119 -2.25 -7.87 -3.04
C PHE A 119 -0.73 -8.07 -2.88
N MET A 120 -0.14 -7.46 -1.85
CA MET A 120 1.29 -7.61 -1.54
C MET A 120 1.63 -9.03 -1.06
N GLU A 121 0.77 -9.67 -0.27
CA GLU A 121 0.95 -11.07 0.15
C GLU A 121 1.04 -12.05 -1.03
N HIS A 122 0.33 -11.76 -2.12
CA HIS A 122 0.34 -12.57 -3.35
C HIS A 122 1.40 -12.12 -4.36
N SER A 123 2.09 -11.02 -4.10
CA SER A 123 3.13 -10.49 -4.98
C SER A 123 4.48 -11.15 -4.71
N ASP A 124 5.36 -11.15 -5.72
CA ASP A 124 6.75 -11.62 -5.56
C ASP A 124 7.57 -10.79 -4.56
N LYS A 125 7.04 -9.64 -4.10
CA LYS A 125 7.68 -8.75 -3.12
C LYS A 125 7.44 -9.19 -1.67
N GLY A 126 6.47 -10.07 -1.43
CA GLY A 126 6.09 -10.51 -0.10
C GLY A 126 5.20 -9.51 0.67
N PRO A 127 4.79 -9.87 1.90
CA PRO A 127 3.87 -9.07 2.70
C PRO A 127 4.46 -7.72 3.11
N LEU A 128 3.61 -6.71 3.30
CA LEU A 128 4.04 -5.41 3.80
C LEU A 128 4.65 -5.55 5.21
N PRO A 129 5.83 -4.95 5.47
CA PRO A 129 6.46 -4.94 6.79
C PRO A 129 5.76 -3.91 7.71
N LEU A 130 4.47 -4.12 7.96
CA LEU A 130 3.69 -3.32 8.91
C LEU A 130 4.00 -3.85 10.32
N ARG A 131 4.57 -3.04 11.20
CA ARG A 131 4.99 -3.46 12.56
C ARG A 131 5.87 -4.72 12.59
N ASP A 132 6.08 -5.28 13.78
CA ASP A 132 6.92 -6.46 13.99
C ASP A 132 6.28 -7.77 13.46
N ASP A 133 4.97 -7.79 13.20
CA ASP A 133 4.20 -9.00 12.88
C ASP A 133 3.75 -9.10 11.41
N ASN A 134 4.22 -8.22 10.52
CA ASN A 134 3.70 -7.96 9.17
C ASN A 134 2.25 -7.46 9.17
N GLY A 135 1.81 -6.86 10.27
CA GLY A 135 0.53 -6.21 10.41
C GLY A 135 -0.62 -7.17 10.56
N ILE A 136 -0.37 -8.46 10.81
CA ILE A 136 -1.39 -9.50 10.90
C ILE A 136 -2.47 -9.11 11.92
N VAL A 137 -2.07 -8.70 13.12
CA VAL A 137 -3.03 -8.31 14.16
C VAL A 137 -3.77 -7.03 13.76
N LEU A 138 -3.03 -6.00 13.28
CA LEU A 138 -3.60 -4.71 12.90
C LEU A 138 -4.60 -4.83 11.74
N LEU A 139 -4.24 -5.55 10.68
CA LEU A 139 -5.06 -5.77 9.50
C LEU A 139 -6.27 -6.64 9.83
N GLY A 140 -6.11 -7.67 10.67
CA GLY A 140 -7.21 -8.51 11.16
C GLY A 140 -8.26 -7.71 11.92
N GLU A 141 -7.85 -6.88 12.88
CA GLU A 141 -8.76 -6.00 13.62
C GLU A 141 -9.51 -5.02 12.71
N ARG A 142 -8.80 -4.42 11.76
CA ARG A 142 -9.37 -3.46 10.81
C ARG A 142 -10.31 -4.12 9.80
N ALA A 143 -9.99 -5.32 9.36
CA ALA A 143 -10.88 -6.13 8.52
C ALA A 143 -12.18 -6.49 9.25
N ALA A 144 -12.09 -6.90 10.52
CA ALA A 144 -13.27 -7.20 11.33
C ALA A 144 -14.17 -5.97 11.50
N LYS A 145 -13.59 -4.80 11.81
CA LYS A 145 -14.32 -3.52 11.88
C LYS A 145 -15.00 -3.14 10.58
N CYS A 146 -14.36 -3.38 9.44
CA CYS A 146 -14.92 -3.11 8.11
C CYS A 146 -15.90 -4.17 7.62
N ARG A 147 -16.25 -5.17 8.47
CA ARG A 147 -17.09 -6.33 8.11
C ARG A 147 -16.53 -7.16 6.96
N ALA A 148 -15.23 -7.08 6.73
CA ALA A 148 -14.49 -7.94 5.81
C ALA A 148 -14.10 -9.23 6.51
N TYR A 149 -15.10 -10.01 6.94
CA TYR A 149 -14.90 -11.16 7.83
C TYR A 149 -14.00 -12.25 7.24
N ALA A 150 -14.02 -12.44 5.92
CA ALA A 150 -13.10 -13.38 5.25
C ALA A 150 -11.62 -12.99 5.45
N LYS A 151 -11.30 -11.70 5.28
CA LYS A 151 -9.94 -11.19 5.51
C LYS A 151 -9.57 -11.22 6.99
N ALA A 152 -10.52 -10.88 7.86
CA ALA A 152 -10.31 -10.94 9.30
C ALA A 152 -9.98 -12.37 9.76
N LEU A 153 -10.69 -13.36 9.21
CA LEU A 153 -10.45 -14.77 9.49
C LEU A 153 -9.08 -15.20 8.97
N HIS A 154 -8.71 -14.86 7.74
CA HIS A 154 -7.38 -15.15 7.17
C HIS A 154 -6.24 -14.64 8.07
N TYR A 155 -6.30 -13.37 8.50
CA TYR A 155 -5.31 -12.82 9.43
C TYR A 155 -5.32 -13.52 10.78
N LYS A 156 -6.50 -13.89 11.29
CA LYS A 156 -6.60 -14.60 12.57
C LYS A 156 -6.04 -16.03 12.49
N GLU A 157 -6.21 -16.71 11.36
CA GLU A 157 -5.59 -18.01 11.08
C GLU A 157 -4.06 -17.91 10.99
N LEU A 158 -3.53 -16.85 10.35
CA LEU A 158 -2.08 -16.59 10.34
C LEU A 158 -1.53 -16.34 11.75
N GLU A 159 -2.27 -15.63 12.60
CA GLU A 159 -1.94 -15.44 14.01
C GLU A 159 -1.90 -16.79 14.76
N PHE A 160 -2.91 -17.64 14.54
CA PHE A 160 -3.00 -18.98 15.10
C PHE A 160 -1.83 -19.88 14.69
N GLN A 161 -1.42 -19.82 13.42
CA GLN A 161 -0.29 -20.59 12.90
C GLN A 161 1.05 -20.18 13.53
N LYS A 162 1.24 -18.89 13.86
CA LYS A 162 2.46 -18.39 14.53
C LYS A 162 2.53 -18.77 16.01
N GLY A 163 1.39 -18.86 16.69
CA GLY A 163 1.33 -19.17 18.11
C GLY A 163 -0.10 -19.29 18.62
N PRO A 164 -0.65 -20.50 18.76
CA PRO A 164 -2.04 -20.67 19.16
C PRO A 164 -2.23 -20.25 20.63
N THR A 165 -3.22 -19.38 20.87
CA THR A 165 -3.63 -19.00 22.23
C THR A 165 -5.14 -19.21 22.41
N PRO A 166 -5.64 -19.41 23.64
CA PRO A 166 -7.07 -19.57 23.89
C PRO A 166 -7.91 -18.38 23.40
N ALA A 167 -7.37 -17.16 23.51
CA ALA A 167 -8.03 -15.95 23.02
C ALA A 167 -8.16 -15.91 21.49
N ILE A 168 -7.15 -16.40 20.75
CA ILE A 168 -7.22 -16.54 19.29
C ILE A 168 -8.28 -17.58 18.92
N LEU A 169 -8.30 -18.73 19.60
CA LEU A 169 -9.30 -19.79 19.41
C LEU A 169 -10.73 -19.29 19.64
N GLU A 170 -10.97 -18.54 20.71
CA GLU A 170 -12.30 -17.95 20.97
C GLU A 170 -12.74 -16.98 19.87
N SER A 171 -11.81 -16.28 19.23
CA SER A 171 -12.14 -15.37 18.11
C SER A 171 -12.35 -16.07 16.76
N LEU A 172 -12.04 -17.37 16.66
CA LEU A 172 -12.24 -18.20 15.46
C LEU A 172 -13.57 -18.98 15.47
N ILE A 173 -14.29 -19.00 16.60
CA ILE A 173 -15.53 -19.78 16.84
C ILE A 173 -16.73 -18.84 16.83
#